data_AF-A0A7S4H9C8-F1
#
_entry.id   AF-A0A7S4H9C8-F1
#
_cell.length_a   1.000
_cell.length_b   1.000
_cell.length_c   1.000
_cell.angle_alpha   90.00
_cell.angle_beta   90.00
_cell.angle_gamma   90.00
#
_symmetry.space_group_name_H-M   'P 1'
#
loop_
_entity.id
_entity.type
_entity.pdbx_description
1 polymer ?
#
loop_
_entity_poly.entity_id
_entity_poly.type
_entity_poly.pdbx_seq_one_letter_code
_entity_poly.pdbx_strand_id
1 'polypeptide(L)'
;MRTRNLLSDSEQEEQEDGGGDDESLQAIRYSGMLRKKKEDHGMFEDPYKTMCMATLDDGILTLKMIVNGEVTDSQEMYNLGDGWKLIIRDDKKDRFSLIRSSGSSSEPTQITLKAENRMEGEAWIEKLTETARWFGECIRQVNAAHEQQEEQSRPQTKKGEQCGIGMVLRQTKDGLIVIKLAPGAPAAASNQIELEDILLKVDGKAVSTAEEAAECILGDKGSEIHLLFQRVVGGKKVKFPVRLIRGKV
;
A
#
# COMPACT_ATOMS: atom_id res chain seq x y z
N MET A 1 32.60 75.90 9.44
CA MET A 1 33.27 75.01 8.46
C MET A 1 32.46 73.73 8.35
N ARG A 2 32.26 73.26 7.12
CA ARG A 2 31.52 72.05 6.75
C ARG A 2 32.19 70.79 7.32
N THR A 3 31.40 69.80 7.78
CA THR A 3 31.26 68.46 7.16
C THR A 3 30.18 67.62 7.86
N ARG A 4 29.43 66.86 7.04
CA ARG A 4 28.39 65.87 7.35
C ARG A 4 28.98 64.49 7.67
N ASN A 5 28.25 63.68 8.45
CA ASN A 5 27.83 62.27 8.21
C ASN A 5 27.15 61.77 9.52
N LEU A 6 25.88 61.37 9.61
CA LEU A 6 25.04 60.28 9.03
C LEU A 6 25.37 58.85 9.49
N LEU A 7 24.29 58.11 9.82
CA LEU A 7 24.11 56.69 10.24
C LEU A 7 24.14 56.48 11.77
N SER A 8 23.00 56.29 12.48
CA SER A 8 22.03 55.17 12.53
C SER A 8 22.59 53.92 13.20
N ASP A 9 22.00 53.46 14.30
CA ASP A 9 21.22 52.21 14.31
C ASP A 9 20.61 51.93 15.70
N SER A 10 19.48 51.25 15.59
CA SER A 10 18.46 50.87 16.57
C SER A 10 18.92 49.77 17.53
N GLU A 11 18.69 50.01 18.82
CA GLU A 11 18.62 48.97 19.85
C GLU A 11 17.14 48.75 20.20
N GLN A 12 16.58 47.58 19.86
CA GLN A 12 15.40 47.04 20.50
C GLN A 12 15.64 45.56 20.81
N GLU A 13 15.42 45.24 22.07
CA GLU A 13 15.45 43.95 22.73
C GLU A 13 14.29 43.06 22.26
N GLU A 14 14.55 41.77 22.00
CA GLU A 14 13.60 40.66 22.24
C GLU A 14 14.49 39.44 22.60
N GLN A 15 14.60 39.05 23.87
CA GLN A 15 13.68 38.22 24.66
C GLN A 15 13.75 36.73 24.25
N GLU A 16 14.27 35.93 25.18
CA GLU A 16 14.42 34.47 25.13
C GLU A 16 13.06 33.77 24.98
N ASP A 17 13.00 32.73 24.15
CA ASP A 17 12.08 31.62 24.39
C ASP A 17 12.70 30.30 23.97
N GLY A 18 12.54 29.31 24.84
CA GLY A 18 13.12 27.98 24.69
C GLY A 18 12.31 27.12 23.71
N GLY A 19 13.03 26.42 22.83
CA GLY A 19 12.55 25.20 22.18
C GLY A 19 13.71 24.22 22.26
N GLY A 20 13.61 23.12 22.99
CA GLY A 20 12.63 22.09 22.66
C GLY A 20 13.14 21.42 21.40
N ASP A 21 14.15 20.58 21.57
CA ASP A 21 14.63 19.56 20.66
C ASP A 21 13.49 18.57 20.35
N ASP A 22 12.49 19.07 19.61
CA ASP A 22 11.52 18.29 18.88
C ASP A 22 12.17 17.92 17.55
N GLU A 23 12.72 16.71 17.49
CA GLU A 23 13.25 16.07 16.30
C GLU A 23 12.08 15.65 15.36
N SER A 24 11.10 16.54 15.21
CA SER A 24 9.96 16.43 14.33
C SER A 24 10.43 16.56 12.88
N LEU A 25 10.60 15.40 12.23
CA LEU A 25 10.40 15.16 10.79
C LEU A 25 10.70 16.35 9.88
N GLN A 26 11.97 16.75 9.75
CA GLN A 26 12.32 17.72 8.71
C GLN A 26 12.16 17.05 7.33
N ALA A 27 11.06 17.39 6.65
CA ALA A 27 10.86 17.08 5.23
C ALA A 27 12.10 17.54 4.45
N ILE A 28 12.70 16.65 3.66
CA ILE A 28 13.87 16.98 2.83
C ILE A 28 13.39 17.94 1.74
N ARG A 29 13.53 19.25 2.01
CA ARG A 29 13.25 20.29 1.03
C ARG A 29 14.51 20.58 0.23
N TYR A 30 14.53 20.13 -1.02
CA TYR A 30 15.63 20.35 -1.94
C TYR A 30 15.12 20.90 -3.26
N SER A 31 15.78 21.91 -3.82
CA SER A 31 15.34 22.55 -5.06
C SER A 31 16.51 22.91 -5.96
N GLY A 32 16.27 22.93 -7.26
CA GLY A 32 17.29 23.27 -8.24
C GLY A 32 16.79 23.10 -9.66
N MET A 33 17.68 23.39 -10.61
CA MET A 33 17.37 23.31 -12.03
C MET A 33 17.62 21.89 -12.55
N LEU A 34 16.67 21.38 -13.33
CA LEU A 34 16.82 20.12 -14.06
C LEU A 34 16.39 20.29 -15.51
N ARG A 35 16.79 19.34 -16.34
CA ARG A 35 16.30 19.19 -17.71
C ARG A 35 15.58 17.86 -17.84
N LYS A 36 14.35 17.90 -18.34
CA LYS A 36 13.55 16.70 -18.60
C LYS A 36 13.83 16.19 -20.01
N LYS A 37 14.13 14.90 -20.12
CA LYS A 37 14.28 14.23 -21.41
C LYS A 37 12.93 14.16 -22.12
N LYS A 38 12.87 14.63 -23.36
CA LYS A 38 11.75 14.40 -24.27
C LYS A 38 11.77 12.95 -24.78
N GLU A 39 10.62 12.27 -24.72
CA GLU A 39 10.49 10.89 -25.20
C GLU A 39 10.58 10.85 -26.74
N ASP A 40 9.75 11.65 -27.41
CA ASP A 40 9.69 11.76 -28.86
C ASP A 40 10.54 12.92 -29.38
N HIS A 41 11.85 12.71 -29.45
CA HIS A 41 12.80 13.66 -30.05
C HIS A 41 13.29 13.17 -31.40
N GLY A 42 13.43 14.10 -32.35
CA GLY A 42 14.05 13.77 -33.65
C GLY A 42 15.53 13.38 -33.48
N MET A 43 16.08 12.63 -34.43
CA MET A 43 17.48 12.15 -34.42
C MET A 43 18.52 13.26 -34.17
N PHE A 44 18.22 14.51 -34.57
CA PHE A 44 19.11 15.66 -34.45
C PHE A 44 18.64 16.69 -33.41
N GLU A 45 17.55 16.42 -32.69
CA GLU A 45 17.03 17.30 -31.64
C GLU A 45 17.70 16.94 -30.30
N ASP A 46 18.18 17.93 -29.55
CA ASP A 46 18.65 17.69 -28.19
C ASP A 46 17.46 17.27 -27.30
N PRO A 47 17.42 16.03 -26.78
CA PRO A 47 16.32 15.56 -25.96
C PRO A 47 16.18 16.29 -24.62
N TYR A 48 17.19 17.04 -24.16
CA TYR A 48 17.18 17.77 -22.88
C TYR A 48 16.99 19.28 -23.06
N LYS A 49 16.35 19.70 -24.15
CA LYS A 49 16.06 21.11 -24.41
C LYS A 49 15.16 21.75 -23.35
N THR A 50 14.29 20.95 -22.74
CA THR A 50 13.28 21.46 -21.81
C THR A 50 13.83 21.59 -20.39
N MET A 51 13.84 22.81 -19.87
CA MET A 51 14.27 23.15 -18.51
C MET A 51 13.08 23.10 -17.56
N CYS A 52 13.34 22.72 -16.31
CA CYS A 52 12.36 22.77 -15.23
C CYS A 52 13.01 23.23 -13.92
N MET A 53 12.23 23.97 -13.14
CA MET A 53 12.50 24.17 -11.72
C MET A 53 11.98 22.93 -10.99
N ALA A 54 12.90 22.20 -10.37
CA ALA A 54 12.58 21.00 -9.62
C ALA A 54 12.57 21.30 -8.12
N THR A 55 11.63 20.71 -7.40
CA THR A 55 11.55 20.78 -5.95
C THR A 55 11.17 19.41 -5.43
N LEU A 56 12.00 18.84 -4.56
CA LEU A 56 11.71 17.66 -3.77
C LEU A 56 11.29 18.17 -2.39
N ASP A 57 10.08 17.84 -1.98
CA ASP A 57 9.54 18.21 -0.67
C ASP A 57 8.57 17.12 -0.23
N ASP A 58 8.67 16.71 1.03
CA ASP A 58 7.86 15.64 1.63
C ASP A 58 7.71 14.40 0.74
N GLY A 59 8.81 13.99 0.09
CA GLY A 59 8.81 12.83 -0.79
C GLY A 59 8.14 13.01 -2.15
N ILE A 60 7.71 14.21 -2.48
CA ILE A 60 7.10 14.57 -3.77
C ILE A 60 8.11 15.37 -4.57
N LEU A 61 8.52 14.82 -5.72
CA LEU A 61 9.28 15.58 -6.71
C LEU A 61 8.32 16.34 -7.61
N THR A 62 8.35 17.67 -7.54
CA THR A 62 7.58 18.57 -8.40
C THR A 62 8.49 19.18 -9.46
N LEU A 63 8.07 19.14 -10.72
CA LEU A 63 8.74 19.77 -11.85
C LEU A 63 7.84 20.87 -12.42
N LYS A 64 8.29 22.12 -12.36
CA LYS A 64 7.64 23.25 -13.05
C LYS A 64 8.41 23.59 -14.30
N MET A 65 7.75 23.58 -15.45
CA MET A 65 8.42 23.78 -16.73
C MET A 65 8.83 25.24 -16.91
N ILE A 66 9.97 25.47 -17.55
CA ILE A 66 10.44 26.83 -17.87
C ILE A 66 10.38 27.02 -19.37
N VAL A 67 9.61 28.01 -19.81
CA VAL A 67 9.44 28.39 -21.21
C VAL A 67 9.83 29.85 -21.36
N ASN A 68 10.75 30.14 -22.28
CA ASN A 68 11.27 31.49 -22.51
C ASN A 68 11.81 32.20 -21.25
N GLY A 69 12.34 31.43 -20.28
CA GLY A 69 12.90 31.96 -19.04
C GLY A 69 11.88 32.16 -17.91
N GLU A 70 10.60 31.93 -18.16
CA GLU A 70 9.54 32.04 -17.16
C GLU A 70 9.05 30.65 -16.72
N VAL A 71 8.80 30.52 -15.41
CA VAL A 71 8.21 29.31 -14.84
C VAL A 71 6.73 29.29 -15.21
N THR A 72 6.27 28.20 -15.81
CA THR A 72 4.86 28.05 -16.18
C THR A 72 4.03 27.60 -14.99
N ASP A 73 2.71 27.83 -15.06
CA ASP A 73 1.75 27.33 -14.07
C ASP A 73 1.57 25.80 -14.15
N SER A 74 2.05 25.19 -15.24
CA SER A 74 2.01 23.73 -15.42
C SER A 74 3.09 23.07 -14.57
N GLN A 75 2.67 22.15 -13.72
CA GLN A 75 3.56 21.35 -12.89
C GLN A 75 3.26 19.85 -13.02
N GLU A 76 4.32 19.06 -12.97
CA GLU A 76 4.25 17.60 -12.88
C GLU A 76 4.70 17.17 -11.49
N MET A 77 3.97 16.25 -10.86
CA MET A 77 4.24 15.80 -9.50
C MET A 77 4.47 14.29 -9.47
N TYR A 78 5.54 13.88 -8.81
CA TYR A 78 5.96 12.48 -8.69
C TYR A 78 6.09 12.14 -7.22
N ASN A 79 5.04 11.53 -6.65
CA ASN A 79 5.06 11.02 -5.29
C ASN A 79 5.95 9.77 -5.23
N LEU A 80 7.14 9.88 -4.64
CA LEU A 80 8.13 8.80 -4.65
C LEU A 80 7.67 7.60 -3.81
N GLY A 81 6.75 7.79 -2.86
CA GLY A 81 6.12 6.72 -2.09
C GLY A 81 5.26 5.76 -2.93
N ASP A 82 4.79 6.20 -4.11
CA ASP A 82 3.91 5.41 -4.98
C ASP A 82 4.67 4.37 -5.84
N GLY A 83 5.72 3.76 -5.28
CA GLY A 83 6.49 2.70 -5.95
C GLY A 83 7.43 3.18 -7.05
N TRP A 84 7.83 4.45 -7.04
CA TRP A 84 8.87 4.96 -7.92
C TRP A 84 10.24 4.43 -7.50
N LYS A 85 11.05 4.05 -8.49
CA LYS A 85 12.41 3.58 -8.30
C LYS A 85 13.39 4.51 -8.99
N LEU A 86 14.42 4.92 -8.25
CA LEU A 86 15.54 5.67 -8.81
C LEU A 86 16.50 4.74 -9.53
N ILE A 87 16.79 5.06 -10.78
CA ILE A 87 17.81 4.41 -11.61
C ILE A 87 18.95 5.40 -11.81
N ILE A 88 20.09 5.09 -11.22
CA ILE A 88 21.33 5.87 -11.32
C ILE A 88 22.11 5.36 -12.53
N ARG A 89 22.61 6.29 -13.35
CA ARG A 89 23.47 5.95 -14.49
C ARG A 89 24.93 6.01 -14.07
N ASP A 90 25.65 4.90 -14.17
CA ASP A 90 27.05 4.84 -13.78
C ASP A 90 27.99 5.57 -14.76
N ASP A 91 27.60 5.65 -16.03
CA ASP A 91 28.34 6.35 -17.07
C ASP A 91 28.21 7.88 -16.98
N LYS A 92 27.10 8.37 -16.43
CA LYS A 92 26.71 9.80 -16.45
C LYS A 92 25.99 10.19 -15.17
N LYS A 93 26.77 10.60 -14.16
CA LYS A 93 26.28 10.99 -12.83
C LYS A 93 25.49 12.31 -12.82
N ASP A 94 25.49 13.07 -13.92
CA ASP A 94 24.59 14.20 -14.17
C ASP A 94 23.16 13.76 -14.54
N ARG A 95 22.90 12.45 -14.70
CA ARG A 95 21.63 11.92 -15.20
C ARG A 95 21.10 10.80 -14.34
N PHE A 96 19.78 10.81 -14.16
CA PHE A 96 19.06 9.78 -13.44
C PHE A 96 17.67 9.58 -14.02
N SER A 97 17.04 8.47 -13.68
CA SER A 97 15.67 8.19 -14.09
C SER A 97 14.83 7.74 -12.91
N LEU A 98 13.56 8.12 -12.90
CA LEU A 98 12.57 7.55 -12.01
C LEU A 98 11.66 6.65 -12.84
N ILE A 99 11.42 5.43 -12.37
CA ILE A 99 10.55 4.46 -13.04
C ILE A 99 9.49 3.95 -12.06
N ARG A 100 8.23 3.93 -12.49
CA ARG A 100 7.12 3.31 -11.77
C ARG A 100 6.51 2.21 -12.63
N SER A 101 6.53 0.99 -12.13
CA SER A 101 5.82 -0.12 -12.75
C SER A 101 4.33 -0.01 -12.43
N SER A 102 3.49 0.23 -13.44
CA SER A 102 2.03 0.12 -13.28
C SER A 102 1.63 -1.34 -13.16
N GLY A 103 0.86 -1.68 -12.13
CA GLY A 103 0.25 -3.01 -12.01
C GLY A 103 -0.75 -3.26 -13.14
N SER A 104 -0.50 -4.30 -13.94
CA SER A 104 -1.26 -4.76 -15.12
C SER A 104 -0.96 -4.02 -16.45
N SER A 105 -0.37 -4.76 -17.40
CA SER A 105 -0.33 -4.57 -18.86
C SER A 105 0.08 -3.22 -19.49
N SER A 106 0.26 -2.12 -18.75
CA SER A 106 0.75 -0.85 -19.30
C SER A 106 2.27 -0.74 -19.20
N GLU A 107 2.86 -0.03 -20.16
CA GLU A 107 4.29 0.29 -20.15
C GLU A 107 4.66 1.05 -18.87
N PRO A 108 5.84 0.79 -18.29
CA PRO A 108 6.27 1.47 -17.08
C PRO A 108 6.38 2.97 -17.35
N THR A 109 5.86 3.78 -16.42
CA THR A 109 6.05 5.23 -16.49
C THR A 109 7.50 5.53 -16.13
N GLN A 110 8.25 6.14 -17.04
CA GLN A 110 9.62 6.55 -16.81
C GLN A 110 9.77 8.05 -17.06
N ILE A 111 10.55 8.71 -16.19
CA ILE A 111 11.07 10.05 -16.48
C ILE A 111 12.59 10.02 -16.38
N THR A 112 13.26 10.76 -17.26
CA THR A 112 14.72 10.92 -17.22
C THR A 112 15.05 12.38 -17.05
N LEU A 113 15.86 12.67 -16.04
CA LEU A 113 16.25 14.02 -15.65
C LEU A 113 17.77 14.15 -15.77
N LYS A 114 18.20 15.38 -16.08
CA LYS A 114 19.61 15.76 -16.20
C LYS A 114 19.85 17.05 -15.42
N ALA A 115 20.84 17.05 -14.54
CA ALA A 115 21.34 18.25 -13.87
C ALA A 115 22.29 19.05 -14.78
N GLU A 116 22.61 20.29 -14.43
CA GLU A 116 23.49 21.11 -15.25
C GLU A 116 24.92 20.55 -15.29
N ASN A 117 25.36 19.97 -14.18
CA ASN A 117 26.68 19.41 -14.02
C ASN A 117 26.66 18.16 -13.13
N ARG A 118 27.83 17.52 -13.02
CA ARG A 118 28.01 16.29 -12.24
C ARG A 118 27.71 16.48 -10.76
N MET A 119 28.19 17.56 -10.14
CA MET A 119 28.01 17.80 -8.71
C MET A 119 26.54 17.95 -8.34
N GLU A 120 25.80 18.74 -9.12
CA GLU A 120 24.35 18.87 -8.92
C GLU A 120 23.62 17.55 -9.16
N GLY A 121 24.04 16.77 -10.16
CA GLY A 121 23.49 15.44 -10.41
C GLY A 121 23.69 14.49 -9.22
N GLU A 122 24.89 14.45 -8.66
CA GLU A 122 25.21 13.67 -7.47
C GLU A 122 24.39 14.13 -6.26
N ALA A 123 24.23 15.44 -6.04
CA ALA A 123 23.40 15.99 -4.96
C ALA A 123 21.91 15.62 -5.11
N TRP A 124 21.36 15.69 -6.33
CA TRP A 124 19.99 15.22 -6.60
C TRP A 124 19.83 13.73 -6.33
N ILE A 125 20.78 12.91 -6.77
CA ILE A 125 20.77 11.46 -6.56
C ILE A 125 20.80 11.13 -5.07
N GLU A 126 21.64 11.81 -4.30
CA GLU A 126 21.73 11.65 -2.84
C GLU A 126 20.37 11.94 -2.18
N LYS A 127 19.78 13.11 -2.44
CA LYS A 127 18.51 13.53 -1.84
C LYS A 127 17.35 12.60 -2.21
N LEU A 128 17.29 12.15 -3.47
CA LEU A 128 16.29 11.18 -3.92
C LEU A 128 16.51 9.80 -3.27
N THR A 129 17.76 9.40 -3.06
CA THR A 129 18.09 8.13 -2.39
C THR A 129 17.72 8.15 -0.91
N GLU A 130 18.03 9.23 -0.20
CA GLU A 130 17.61 9.46 1.19
C GLU A 130 16.08 9.38 1.31
N THR A 131 15.37 10.07 0.43
CA THR A 131 13.91 10.09 0.39
C THR A 131 13.33 8.70 0.12
N ALA A 132 13.87 7.96 -0.85
CA ALA A 132 13.42 6.60 -1.14
C ALA A 132 13.68 5.63 0.02
N ARG A 133 14.81 5.79 0.72
CA ARG A 133 15.11 5.01 1.94
C ARG A 133 14.12 5.31 3.05
N TRP A 134 13.79 6.57 3.26
CA TRP A 134 12.81 7.00 4.26
C TRP A 134 11.45 6.31 4.02
N PHE A 135 10.92 6.34 2.80
CA PHE A 135 9.69 5.61 2.48
C PHE A 135 9.83 4.09 2.69
N GLY A 136 10.96 3.51 2.28
CA GLY A 136 11.23 2.08 2.51
C GLY A 136 11.33 1.71 3.99
N GLU A 137 11.70 2.64 4.87
CA GLU A 137 11.72 2.45 6.31
C GLU A 137 10.35 2.68 6.96
N CYS A 138 9.62 3.71 6.57
CA CYS A 138 8.24 3.94 7.01
C CYS A 138 7.33 2.76 6.65
N ILE A 139 7.41 2.23 5.42
CA ILE A 139 6.64 1.05 5.01
C ILE A 139 7.01 -0.17 5.88
N ARG A 140 8.30 -0.36 6.19
CA ARG A 140 8.74 -1.45 7.08
C ARG A 140 8.20 -1.29 8.50
N GLN A 141 8.22 -0.08 9.05
CA GLN A 141 7.71 0.21 10.40
C GLN A 141 6.19 0.07 10.47
N VAL A 142 5.45 0.55 9.46
CA VAL A 142 3.99 0.39 9.37
C VAL A 142 3.62 -1.09 9.23
N ASN A 143 4.31 -1.85 8.37
CA ASN A 143 4.07 -3.28 8.24
C ASN A 143 4.41 -4.04 9.53
N ALA A 144 5.52 -3.71 10.19
CA ALA A 144 5.88 -4.32 11.48
C ALA A 144 4.86 -3.97 12.58
N ALA A 145 4.34 -2.73 12.60
CA ALA A 145 3.28 -2.33 13.51
C ALA A 145 1.96 -3.05 13.20
N HIS A 146 1.65 -3.29 11.91
CA HIS A 146 0.49 -4.05 11.49
C HIS A 146 0.61 -5.54 11.85
N GLU A 147 1.79 -6.16 11.69
CA GLU A 147 2.07 -7.53 12.14
C GLU A 147 1.98 -7.64 13.68
N GLN A 148 2.47 -6.65 14.42
CA GLN A 148 2.33 -6.62 15.88
C GLN A 148 0.89 -6.37 16.34
N GLN A 149 0.13 -5.55 15.62
CA GLN A 149 -1.31 -5.38 15.86
C GLN A 149 -2.09 -6.63 15.46
N GLU A 150 -1.76 -7.33 14.40
CA GLU A 150 -2.38 -8.62 14.05
C GLU A 150 -2.07 -9.71 15.08
N GLU A 151 -0.85 -9.76 15.65
CA GLU A 151 -0.50 -10.72 16.71
C GLU A 151 -1.13 -10.36 18.07
N GLN A 152 -1.32 -9.06 18.38
CA GLN A 152 -1.98 -8.59 19.60
C GLN A 152 -3.53 -8.55 19.50
N SER A 153 -4.07 -8.39 18.30
CA SER A 153 -5.51 -8.50 18.01
C SER A 153 -5.92 -9.89 17.56
N ARG A 154 -4.97 -10.80 17.34
CA ARG A 154 -5.21 -12.25 17.39
C ARG A 154 -5.85 -12.49 18.75
N PRO A 155 -7.13 -12.88 18.82
CA PRO A 155 -7.72 -13.18 20.10
C PRO A 155 -6.85 -14.27 20.70
N GLN A 156 -6.09 -13.94 21.74
CA GLN A 156 -5.52 -14.93 22.62
C GLN A 156 -6.71 -15.55 23.33
N THR A 157 -7.33 -16.52 22.65
CA THR A 157 -8.45 -17.28 23.17
C THR A 157 -7.92 -17.97 24.40
N LYS A 158 -8.26 -17.42 25.57
CA LYS A 158 -8.43 -18.23 26.79
C LYS A 158 -9.17 -19.47 26.35
N LYS A 159 -8.49 -20.60 26.21
CA LYS A 159 -8.96 -21.90 25.69
C LYS A 159 -10.50 -21.97 25.67
N GLY A 160 -11.08 -21.41 24.61
CA GLY A 160 -12.52 -21.17 24.54
C GLY A 160 -13.20 -22.50 24.36
N GLU A 161 -14.43 -22.64 24.82
CA GLU A 161 -15.26 -23.78 24.45
C GLU A 161 -15.38 -23.81 22.92
N GLN A 162 -14.62 -24.69 22.25
CA GLN A 162 -14.72 -24.87 20.80
C GLN A 162 -16.14 -25.29 20.47
N CYS A 163 -16.78 -24.56 19.56
CA CYS A 163 -18.15 -24.79 19.13
C CYS A 163 -18.18 -24.99 17.62
N GLY A 164 -19.16 -25.78 17.16
CA GLY A 164 -19.44 -25.94 15.74
C GLY A 164 -20.69 -25.16 15.32
N ILE A 165 -21.34 -25.65 14.28
CA ILE A 165 -22.62 -25.12 13.75
C ILE A 165 -23.78 -26.13 13.82
N GLY A 166 -23.54 -27.32 14.39
CA GLY A 166 -24.56 -28.35 14.60
C GLY A 166 -25.04 -29.02 13.32
N MET A 167 -24.11 -29.55 12.54
CA MET A 167 -24.36 -30.33 11.32
C MET A 167 -23.58 -31.63 11.40
N VAL A 168 -24.13 -32.71 10.84
CA VAL A 168 -23.45 -33.99 10.65
C VAL A 168 -23.26 -34.23 9.16
N LEU A 169 -21.99 -34.46 8.78
CA LEU A 169 -21.59 -34.76 7.42
C LEU A 169 -21.33 -36.25 7.26
N ARG A 170 -21.65 -36.79 6.08
CA ARG A 170 -21.27 -38.14 5.66
C ARG A 170 -20.47 -38.05 4.38
N GLN A 171 -19.30 -38.66 4.37
CA GLN A 171 -18.50 -38.78 3.16
C GLN A 171 -19.13 -39.82 2.22
N THR A 172 -19.36 -39.42 0.97
CA THR A 172 -19.84 -40.28 -0.12
C THR A 172 -18.97 -40.11 -1.35
N LYS A 173 -19.24 -40.86 -2.42
CA LYS A 173 -18.55 -40.70 -3.71
C LYS A 173 -18.77 -39.32 -4.34
N ASP A 174 -19.87 -38.65 -3.99
CA ASP A 174 -20.27 -37.35 -4.52
C ASP A 174 -19.75 -36.16 -3.71
N GLY A 175 -19.17 -36.42 -2.52
CA GLY A 175 -18.61 -35.40 -1.63
C GLY A 175 -19.07 -35.55 -0.18
N LEU A 176 -19.05 -34.46 0.58
CA LEU A 176 -19.46 -34.41 1.97
C LEU A 176 -20.93 -33.98 2.07
N ILE A 177 -21.81 -34.93 2.34
CA ILE A 177 -23.26 -34.71 2.33
C ILE A 177 -23.79 -34.40 3.74
N VAL A 178 -24.66 -33.41 3.86
CA VAL A 178 -25.39 -33.10 5.10
C VAL A 178 -26.44 -34.18 5.36
N ILE A 179 -26.28 -34.96 6.42
CA ILE A 179 -27.21 -36.04 6.79
C ILE A 179 -28.05 -35.72 8.02
N LYS A 180 -27.66 -34.72 8.81
CA LYS A 180 -28.41 -34.29 10.00
C LYS A 180 -28.07 -32.85 10.36
N LEU A 181 -29.07 -32.12 10.83
CA LEU A 181 -28.94 -30.81 11.46
C LEU A 181 -29.40 -30.93 12.92
N ALA A 182 -28.62 -30.39 13.85
CA ALA A 182 -28.97 -30.39 15.26
C ALA A 182 -30.06 -29.33 15.53
N PRO A 183 -31.19 -29.67 16.16
CA PRO A 183 -32.25 -28.71 16.46
C PRO A 183 -31.73 -27.54 17.31
N GLY A 184 -32.07 -26.30 16.92
CA GLY A 184 -31.64 -25.08 17.61
C GLY A 184 -30.21 -24.64 17.33
N ALA A 185 -29.40 -25.44 16.64
CA ALA A 185 -28.04 -25.06 16.26
C ALA A 185 -28.00 -24.06 15.10
N PRO A 186 -26.90 -23.32 14.89
CA PRO A 186 -26.78 -22.30 13.85
C PRO A 186 -27.14 -22.78 12.44
N ALA A 187 -26.72 -24.00 12.06
CA ALA A 187 -27.03 -24.56 10.74
C ALA A 187 -28.53 -24.79 10.55
N ALA A 188 -29.20 -25.38 11.54
CA ALA A 188 -30.65 -25.60 11.51
C ALA A 188 -31.44 -24.29 11.57
N ALA A 189 -31.06 -23.37 12.46
CA ALA A 189 -31.75 -22.10 12.66
C ALA A 189 -31.69 -21.18 11.43
N SER A 190 -30.66 -21.33 10.59
CA SER A 190 -30.48 -20.53 9.38
C SER A 190 -31.54 -20.79 8.30
N ASN A 191 -32.12 -22.00 8.27
CA ASN A 191 -32.97 -22.50 7.17
C ASN A 191 -32.34 -22.37 5.76
N GLN A 192 -31.02 -22.19 5.66
CA GLN A 192 -30.30 -22.08 4.38
C GLN A 192 -29.71 -23.43 3.93
N ILE A 193 -29.46 -24.32 4.89
CA ILE A 193 -28.88 -25.65 4.65
C ILE A 193 -29.99 -26.69 4.79
N GLU A 194 -30.04 -27.62 3.84
CA GLU A 194 -30.98 -28.74 3.84
C GLU A 194 -30.21 -30.07 3.89
N LEU A 195 -30.92 -31.14 4.21
CA LEU A 195 -30.38 -32.49 4.07
C LEU A 195 -30.06 -32.76 2.59
N GLU A 196 -29.05 -33.60 2.36
CA GLU A 196 -28.52 -33.92 1.03
C GLU A 196 -27.73 -32.80 0.33
N ASP A 197 -27.55 -31.64 0.97
CA ASP A 197 -26.60 -30.63 0.48
C ASP A 197 -25.15 -31.14 0.54
N ILE A 198 -24.35 -30.78 -0.45
CA ILE A 198 -22.93 -31.16 -0.54
C ILE A 198 -22.07 -29.97 -0.11
N LEU A 199 -21.29 -30.14 0.95
CA LEU A 199 -20.28 -29.18 1.38
C LEU A 199 -19.07 -29.22 0.44
N LEU A 200 -18.71 -28.07 -0.14
CA LEU A 200 -17.56 -27.93 -1.03
C LEU A 200 -16.41 -27.17 -0.38
N LYS A 201 -16.70 -26.11 0.37
CA LYS A 201 -15.67 -25.25 0.99
C LYS A 201 -16.08 -24.73 2.37
N VAL A 202 -15.07 -24.52 3.20
CA VAL A 202 -15.14 -23.84 4.50
C VAL A 202 -14.09 -22.75 4.53
N ASP A 203 -14.49 -21.50 4.77
CA ASP A 203 -13.64 -20.30 4.81
C ASP A 203 -12.71 -20.20 3.57
N GLY A 204 -13.26 -20.54 2.40
CA GLY A 204 -12.54 -20.53 1.11
C GLY A 204 -11.69 -21.79 0.84
N LYS A 205 -11.40 -22.62 1.85
CA LYS A 205 -10.67 -23.88 1.72
C LYS A 205 -11.58 -25.00 1.22
N ALA A 206 -11.18 -25.70 0.16
CA ALA A 206 -11.89 -26.88 -0.30
C ALA A 206 -11.70 -28.03 0.69
N VAL A 207 -12.78 -28.73 1.01
CA VAL A 207 -12.78 -29.85 1.96
C VAL A 207 -13.26 -31.11 1.26
N SER A 208 -12.56 -32.22 1.50
CA SER A 208 -12.85 -33.50 0.83
C SER A 208 -13.15 -34.66 1.78
N THR A 209 -12.68 -34.56 3.03
CA THR A 209 -12.91 -35.54 4.09
C THR A 209 -13.71 -34.96 5.25
N ALA A 210 -14.38 -35.84 6.00
CA ALA A 210 -15.20 -35.41 7.13
C ALA A 210 -14.34 -34.82 8.25
N GLU A 211 -13.13 -35.35 8.45
CA GLU A 211 -12.14 -34.88 9.42
C GLU A 211 -11.67 -33.47 9.07
N GLU A 212 -11.30 -33.22 7.81
CA GLU A 212 -10.86 -31.91 7.34
C GLU A 212 -11.99 -30.87 7.48
N ALA A 213 -13.22 -31.25 7.13
CA ALA A 213 -14.38 -30.39 7.33
C ALA A 213 -14.65 -30.11 8.81
N ALA A 214 -14.55 -31.11 9.68
CA ALA A 214 -14.74 -30.93 11.12
C ALA A 214 -13.71 -29.97 11.72
N GLU A 215 -12.44 -30.11 11.35
CA GLU A 215 -11.37 -29.20 11.79
C GLU A 215 -11.60 -27.75 11.35
N CYS A 216 -12.09 -27.53 10.12
CA CYS A 216 -12.38 -26.18 9.63
C CYS A 216 -13.68 -25.60 10.21
N ILE A 217 -14.65 -26.45 10.54
CA ILE A 217 -15.95 -26.02 11.08
C ILE A 217 -15.86 -25.68 12.56
N LEU A 218 -15.05 -26.41 13.33
CA LEU A 218 -14.83 -26.14 14.74
C LEU A 218 -14.02 -24.85 14.93
N GLY A 219 -14.48 -23.99 15.84
CA GLY A 219 -13.80 -22.74 16.14
C GLY A 219 -14.40 -22.07 17.35
N ASP A 220 -14.00 -20.82 17.59
CA ASP A 220 -14.46 -20.09 18.77
C ASP A 220 -15.95 -19.79 18.71
N LYS A 221 -16.64 -19.96 19.84
CA LYS A 221 -18.04 -19.55 19.98
C LYS A 221 -18.18 -18.07 19.63
N GLY A 222 -19.16 -17.74 18.78
CA GLY A 222 -19.41 -16.38 18.33
C GLY A 222 -18.60 -15.95 17.10
N SER A 223 -17.61 -16.74 16.66
CA SER A 223 -16.88 -16.46 15.41
C SER A 223 -17.74 -16.76 14.17
N GLU A 224 -17.50 -16.01 13.10
CA GLU A 224 -18.16 -16.23 11.81
C GLU A 224 -17.50 -17.37 11.01
N ILE A 225 -18.30 -18.07 10.21
CA ILE A 225 -17.86 -19.11 9.27
C ILE A 225 -18.58 -18.94 7.91
N HIS A 226 -17.83 -19.09 6.82
CA HIS A 226 -18.30 -19.00 5.44
C HIS A 226 -18.24 -20.37 4.77
N LEU A 227 -19.39 -20.88 4.34
CA LEU A 227 -19.52 -22.20 3.73
C LEU A 227 -19.94 -22.06 2.28
N LEU A 228 -19.49 -22.98 1.43
CA LEU A 228 -19.99 -23.12 0.07
C LEU A 228 -20.63 -24.49 -0.09
N PHE A 229 -21.94 -24.50 -0.34
CA PHE A 229 -22.71 -25.72 -0.58
C PHE A 229 -23.10 -25.88 -2.05
N GLN A 230 -23.52 -27.08 -2.39
CA GLN A 230 -24.13 -27.43 -3.66
C GLN A 230 -25.41 -28.24 -3.43
N ARG A 231 -26.51 -27.83 -4.08
CA ARG A 231 -27.80 -28.52 -4.08
C ARG A 231 -28.20 -28.94 -5.49
N VAL A 232 -28.93 -30.04 -5.62
CA VAL A 232 -29.54 -30.44 -6.90
C VAL A 232 -30.99 -29.96 -6.93
N VAL A 233 -31.29 -28.97 -7.76
CA VAL A 233 -32.64 -28.42 -7.95
C VAL A 233 -33.10 -28.72 -9.37
N GLY A 234 -34.15 -29.53 -9.54
CA GLY A 234 -34.66 -29.93 -10.85
C GLY A 234 -33.60 -30.63 -11.73
N GLY A 235 -32.73 -31.45 -11.12
CA GLY A 235 -31.65 -32.16 -11.80
C GLY A 235 -30.41 -31.29 -12.11
N LYS A 236 -30.40 -30.00 -11.77
CA LYS A 236 -29.26 -29.11 -11.96
C LYS A 236 -28.52 -28.87 -10.65
N LYS A 237 -27.19 -28.94 -10.68
CA LYS A 237 -26.32 -28.61 -9.55
C LYS A 237 -26.18 -27.09 -9.42
N VAL A 238 -26.61 -26.51 -8.30
CA VAL A 238 -26.52 -25.09 -7.99
C VAL A 238 -25.63 -24.92 -6.76
N LYS A 239 -24.66 -24.00 -6.83
CA LYS A 239 -23.78 -23.66 -5.71
C LYS A 239 -24.29 -22.41 -5.00
N PHE A 240 -24.24 -22.39 -3.69
CA PHE A 240 -24.68 -21.24 -2.90
C PHE A 240 -23.82 -21.05 -1.64
N PRO A 241 -23.42 -19.81 -1.31
CA PRO A 241 -22.68 -19.52 -0.10
C PRO A 241 -23.63 -19.42 1.11
N VAL A 242 -23.15 -19.78 2.29
CA VAL A 242 -23.86 -19.64 3.57
C VAL A 242 -22.92 -19.03 4.60
N ARG A 243 -23.40 -18.04 5.36
CA ARG A 243 -22.67 -17.39 6.45
C ARG A 243 -23.35 -17.69 7.76
N LEU A 244 -22.62 -18.24 8.73
CA LEU A 244 -23.15 -18.59 10.05
C LEU A 244 -22.24 -18.08 11.16
N ILE A 245 -22.78 -18.02 12.37
CA ILE A 245 -22.00 -17.78 13.59
C ILE A 245 -21.90 -19.08 14.36
N ARG A 246 -20.68 -19.49 14.75
CA ARG A 246 -20.43 -20.69 15.56
C ARG A 246 -21.11 -20.54 16.92
N GLY A 247 -21.82 -21.58 17.34
CA GLY A 247 -22.69 -21.54 18.51
C GLY A 247 -22.78 -22.88 19.21
N LYS A 248 -23.25 -22.87 20.44
CA LYS A 248 -23.47 -24.10 21.18
C LYS A 248 -24.60 -24.89 20.52
N VAL A 249 -24.35 -26.18 20.33
CA VAL A 249 -25.31 -27.17 19.83
C VAL A 249 -26.07 -27.77 21.02
#